data_AF-A0AA39US64-F1
#
_entry.id   AF-A0AA39US64-F1
#
_cell.length_a   1.000
_cell.length_b   1.000
_cell.length_c   1.000
_cell.angle_alpha   90.00
_cell.angle_beta   90.00
_cell.angle_gamma   90.00
#
_symmetry.space_group_name_H-M   'P 1'
#
loop_
_entity.id
_entity.type
_entity.pdbx_description
1 polymer ?
#
loop_
_entity_poly.entity_id
_entity_poly.type
_entity_poly.pdbx_seq_one_letter_code
_entity_poly.pdbx_strand_id
1 'polypeptide(L)'
;REPQTDQMNHLLRPLVDTLLEAWNDGFYLSKTRNYASGRLVRCALVPIIADLPAARQLTGISGHSSDHWCSMCDLSAQDSENLEPSSWPRHTREEHMSAAEDWKDSTTAEEREEHWKKDHVRWSELLRLPYWDPTKFITVDSMHGFYLGLFQRHIRDIWGMD
;
A
#
# COMPACT_ATOMS: atom_id res chain seq x y z
N ARG A 1 0.62 13.65 15.46
CA ARG A 1 0.96 12.33 16.03
C ARG A 1 0.49 11.31 15.03
N GLU A 2 1.36 10.42 14.61
CA GLU A 2 1.03 9.36 13.64
C GLU A 2 -0.03 8.42 14.27
N PRO A 3 -1.08 7.99 13.54
CA PRO A 3 -2.09 7.08 14.08
C PRO A 3 -1.45 5.76 14.50
N GLN A 4 -2.01 5.08 15.50
CA GLN A 4 -1.66 3.66 15.69
C GLN A 4 -2.05 2.87 14.44
N THR A 5 -1.35 1.77 14.21
CA THR A 5 -1.36 1.05 12.93
C THR A 5 -2.76 0.58 12.53
N ASP A 6 -3.61 0.21 13.50
CA ASP A 6 -5.02 -0.15 13.36
C ASP A 6 -5.97 1.05 13.18
N GLN A 7 -5.63 2.21 13.75
CA GLN A 7 -6.42 3.43 13.65
C GLN A 7 -6.48 3.99 12.23
N MET A 8 -5.52 3.66 11.37
CA MET A 8 -5.51 4.08 9.96
C MET A 8 -6.77 3.59 9.23
N ASN A 9 -7.26 2.39 9.55
CA ASN A 9 -8.48 1.85 8.96
C ASN A 9 -9.72 2.68 9.31
N HIS A 10 -9.78 3.27 10.51
CA HIS A 10 -10.89 4.16 10.87
C HIS A 10 -10.92 5.44 10.02
N LEU A 11 -9.74 5.94 9.62
CA LEU A 11 -9.62 7.10 8.75
C LEU A 11 -9.92 6.76 7.29
N LEU A 12 -9.48 5.58 6.83
CA LEU A 12 -9.67 5.14 5.44
C LEU A 12 -11.09 4.69 5.15
N ARG A 13 -11.81 4.15 6.13
CA ARG A 13 -13.17 3.62 5.95
C ARG A 13 -14.13 4.59 5.22
N PRO A 14 -14.37 5.83 5.67
CA PRO A 14 -15.30 6.73 4.98
C PRO A 14 -14.86 7.08 3.55
N LEU A 15 -13.55 7.15 3.30
CA LEU A 15 -13.00 7.36 1.97
C LEU A 15 -13.29 6.15 1.06
N VAL A 16 -13.03 4.95 1.56
CA VAL A 16 -13.27 3.69 0.83
C VAL A 16 -14.75 3.48 0.56
N ASP A 17 -15.63 3.78 1.52
CA ASP A 17 -17.08 3.73 1.33
C ASP A 17 -17.52 4.61 0.16
N THR A 18 -17.03 5.86 0.14
CA THR A 18 -17.31 6.81 -0.96
C THR A 18 -16.76 6.30 -2.30
N LEU A 19 -15.56 5.70 -2.31
CA LEU A 19 -14.94 5.17 -3.53
C LEU A 19 -15.67 3.94 -4.07
N LEU A 20 -16.26 3.12 -3.20
CA LEU A 20 -17.10 1.98 -3.61
C LEU A 20 -18.38 2.45 -4.31
N GLU A 21 -19.07 3.45 -3.74
CA GLU A 21 -20.21 4.10 -4.38
C GLU A 21 -19.82 4.71 -5.73
N ALA A 22 -18.70 5.43 -5.76
CA ALA A 22 -18.17 6.05 -6.97
C ALA A 22 -17.82 5.04 -8.07
N TRP A 23 -17.41 3.83 -7.70
CA TRP A 23 -17.04 2.77 -8.63
C TRP A 23 -18.26 2.02 -9.18
N ASN A 24 -19.17 1.61 -8.30
CA ASN A 24 -20.34 0.79 -8.65
C ASN A 24 -21.41 1.64 -9.37
N ASP A 25 -21.86 2.70 -8.70
CA ASP A 25 -22.99 3.51 -9.16
C ASP A 25 -22.48 4.77 -9.88
N GLY A 26 -21.42 5.38 -9.36
CA GLY A 26 -20.91 6.67 -9.82
C GLY A 26 -21.73 7.84 -9.30
N PHE A 27 -21.18 9.04 -9.47
CA PHE A 27 -21.82 10.29 -9.07
C PHE A 27 -22.34 11.03 -10.28
N TYR A 28 -23.62 11.37 -10.27
CA TYR A 28 -24.21 12.21 -11.30
C TYR A 28 -23.99 13.69 -10.95
N LEU A 29 -23.12 14.34 -11.71
CA LEU A 29 -22.89 15.78 -11.61
C LEU A 29 -23.95 16.50 -12.44
N SER A 30 -24.82 17.29 -11.81
CA SER A 30 -25.95 17.96 -12.48
C SER A 30 -25.51 18.94 -13.58
N LYS A 31 -24.31 19.52 -13.45
CA LYS A 31 -23.72 20.42 -14.45
C LYS A 31 -22.20 20.43 -14.31
N THR A 32 -21.50 20.44 -15.44
CA THR A 32 -20.05 20.73 -15.50
C THR A 32 -19.78 21.79 -16.57
N ARG A 33 -18.56 22.33 -16.65
CA ARG A 33 -18.22 23.41 -17.60
C ARG A 33 -18.58 23.09 -19.04
N ASN A 34 -18.34 21.84 -19.48
CA ASN A 34 -18.57 21.39 -20.85
C ASN A 34 -19.88 20.59 -21.02
N TYR A 35 -20.57 20.23 -19.93
CA TYR A 35 -21.80 19.43 -19.97
C TYR A 35 -22.89 20.10 -19.15
N ALA A 36 -23.70 20.93 -19.82
CA ALA A 36 -24.80 21.68 -19.21
C ALA A 36 -25.95 20.78 -18.72
N SER A 37 -26.12 19.61 -19.35
CA SER A 37 -27.11 18.58 -19.00
C SER A 37 -26.58 17.56 -17.99
N GLY A 38 -25.44 17.83 -17.35
CA GLY A 38 -24.82 16.94 -16.38
C GLY A 38 -24.04 15.77 -16.99
N ARG A 39 -23.38 15.00 -16.11
CA ARG A 39 -22.54 13.86 -16.48
C ARG A 39 -22.43 12.87 -15.32
N LEU A 40 -22.57 11.57 -15.63
CA LEU A 40 -22.20 10.51 -14.71
C LEU A 40 -20.68 10.36 -14.68
N VAL A 41 -20.09 10.38 -13.49
CA VAL A 41 -18.65 10.22 -13.26
C VAL A 41 -18.43 9.03 -12.35
N ARG A 42 -17.46 8.19 -12.70
CA ARG A 42 -16.96 7.11 -11.83
C ARG A 42 -15.53 7.42 -11.41
N CYS A 43 -15.18 7.04 -10.19
CA CYS A 43 -13.86 7.28 -9.64
C CYS A 43 -13.20 5.94 -9.29
N ALA A 44 -11.87 5.89 -9.48
CA ALA A 44 -11.05 4.78 -9.05
C ALA A 44 -9.78 5.30 -8.39
N LEU A 45 -9.40 4.71 -7.26
CA LEU A 45 -8.11 4.97 -6.61
C LEU A 45 -7.06 4.01 -7.18
N VAL A 46 -6.04 4.53 -7.85
CA VAL A 46 -5.01 3.69 -8.50
C VAL A 46 -3.73 3.67 -7.64
N PRO A 47 -2.66 4.46 -7.86
CA PRO A 47 -1.48 4.30 -7.02
C PRO A 47 -1.62 5.04 -5.68
N ILE A 48 -1.15 4.39 -4.62
CA ILE A 48 -0.69 5.08 -3.42
C ILE A 48 0.70 5.64 -3.72
N ILE A 49 0.81 6.97 -3.67
CA ILE A 49 2.07 7.71 -3.81
C ILE A 49 2.35 8.34 -2.47
N ALA A 50 3.29 7.75 -1.74
CA ALA A 50 3.72 8.20 -0.42
C ALA A 50 5.13 7.71 -0.15
N ASP A 51 5.78 8.27 0.88
CA ASP A 51 7.00 7.66 1.39
C ASP A 51 6.75 6.21 1.86
N LEU A 52 7.84 5.45 1.97
CA LEU A 52 7.72 4.02 2.25
C LEU A 52 7.00 3.76 3.59
N PRO A 53 7.32 4.43 4.72
CA PRO A 53 6.60 4.24 5.97
C PRO A 53 5.08 4.48 5.85
N ALA A 54 4.65 5.62 5.27
CA ALA A 54 3.24 5.92 5.13
C ALA A 54 2.53 4.94 4.19
N ALA A 55 3.18 4.53 3.08
CA ALA A 55 2.64 3.53 2.18
C ALA A 55 2.38 2.21 2.90
N ARG A 56 3.30 1.73 3.74
CA ARG A 56 3.13 0.50 4.55
C ARG A 56 2.03 0.65 5.60
N GLN A 57 1.92 1.82 6.21
CA GLN A 57 0.83 2.09 7.15
C GLN A 57 -0.55 2.05 6.48
N LEU A 58 -0.68 2.62 5.28
CA LEU A 58 -1.93 2.66 4.51
C LEU A 58 -2.31 1.28 3.96
N THR A 59 -1.33 0.54 3.46
CA THR A 59 -1.56 -0.71 2.71
C THR A 59 -1.60 -1.94 3.60
N GLY A 60 -1.16 -1.82 4.86
CA GLY A 60 -1.16 -2.93 5.79
C GLY A 60 0.04 -3.87 5.63
N ILE A 61 1.04 -3.52 4.84
CA ILE A 61 2.25 -4.33 4.67
C ILE A 61 3.27 -3.97 5.76
N SER A 62 4.14 -4.92 6.09
CA SER A 62 5.35 -4.74 6.88
C SER A 62 6.28 -3.62 6.38
N GLY A 63 7.07 -3.11 7.32
CA GLY A 63 7.98 -1.98 7.10
C GLY A 63 9.20 -2.33 6.23
N HIS A 64 10.08 -1.36 6.03
CA HIS A 64 11.32 -1.55 5.27
C HIS A 64 12.37 -2.42 5.99
N SER A 65 12.24 -2.59 7.31
CA SER A 65 13.19 -3.32 8.16
C SER A 65 12.72 -4.74 8.50
N SER A 66 11.60 -5.20 7.95
CA SER A 66 11.14 -6.59 8.14
C SER A 66 11.85 -7.53 7.17
N ASP A 67 11.78 -8.83 7.47
CA ASP A 67 12.35 -9.86 6.59
C ASP A 67 11.69 -9.83 5.21
N HIS A 68 10.36 -9.71 5.15
CA HIS A 68 9.64 -9.43 3.91
C HIS A 68 9.37 -7.92 3.83
N TRP A 69 10.12 -7.21 3.00
CA TRP A 69 10.11 -5.73 2.94
C TRP A 69 9.54 -5.19 1.63
N CYS A 70 9.40 -6.03 0.60
CA CYS A 70 8.92 -5.63 -0.72
C CYS A 70 7.38 -5.69 -0.79
N SER A 71 6.75 -4.80 -1.56
CA SER A 71 5.30 -4.88 -1.86
C SER A 71 4.99 -5.81 -3.03
N MET A 72 6.00 -6.16 -3.83
CA MET A 72 5.83 -6.78 -5.15
C MET A 72 6.35 -8.22 -5.21
N CYS A 73 7.32 -8.55 -4.36
CA CYS A 73 7.93 -9.88 -4.30
C CYS A 73 8.03 -10.35 -2.85
N ASP A 74 8.21 -11.64 -2.70
CA ASP A 74 8.26 -12.35 -1.41
C ASP A 74 9.71 -12.71 -1.04
N LEU A 75 10.68 -11.88 -1.47
CA LEU A 75 12.07 -12.09 -1.10
C LEU A 75 12.25 -11.79 0.39
N SER A 76 12.97 -12.69 1.06
CA SER A 76 13.48 -12.46 2.41
C SER A 76 14.57 -11.38 2.42
N ALA A 77 14.89 -10.83 3.59
CA ALA A 77 15.98 -9.87 3.72
C ALA A 77 17.35 -10.55 3.49
N GLN A 78 17.42 -11.86 3.72
CA GLN A 78 18.61 -12.68 3.47
C GLN A 78 18.93 -12.77 1.97
N ASP A 79 17.89 -12.73 1.13
CA ASP A 79 18.01 -12.79 -0.34
C ASP A 79 17.98 -11.40 -0.99
N SER A 80 18.16 -10.32 -0.22
CA SER A 80 18.11 -8.93 -0.72
C SER A 80 19.15 -8.63 -1.81
N GLU A 81 20.24 -9.39 -1.86
CA GLU A 81 21.29 -9.30 -2.87
C GLU A 81 20.96 -10.07 -4.17
N ASN A 82 19.82 -10.76 -4.23
CA ASN A 82 19.38 -11.43 -5.45
C ASN A 82 18.86 -10.40 -6.46
N LEU A 83 19.70 -10.02 -7.42
CA LEU A 83 19.37 -9.05 -8.46
C LEU A 83 18.74 -9.65 -9.73
N GLU A 84 18.37 -10.94 -9.72
CA GLU A 84 17.80 -11.64 -10.89
C GLU A 84 16.25 -11.66 -10.82
N PRO A 85 15.54 -10.73 -11.49
CA PRO A 85 14.10 -10.53 -11.25
C PRO A 85 13.23 -11.71 -11.67
N SER A 86 13.72 -12.53 -12.60
CA SER A 86 13.02 -13.74 -13.05
C SER A 86 12.96 -14.83 -11.98
N SER A 87 13.85 -14.78 -10.99
CA SER A 87 13.91 -15.72 -9.88
C SER A 87 13.06 -15.32 -8.67
N TRP A 88 12.53 -14.09 -8.65
CA TRP A 88 11.87 -13.53 -7.48
C TRP A 88 10.47 -14.14 -7.29
N PRO A 89 10.16 -14.69 -6.11
CA PRO A 89 8.81 -15.13 -5.80
C PRO A 89 7.87 -13.92 -5.84
N ARG A 90 6.71 -14.06 -6.49
CA ARG A 90 5.74 -12.99 -6.68
C ARG A 90 4.55 -13.22 -5.77
N HIS A 91 4.07 -12.15 -5.15
CA HIS A 91 2.78 -12.18 -4.48
C HIS A 91 1.65 -12.01 -5.48
N THR A 92 0.58 -12.76 -5.26
CA THR A 92 -0.71 -12.52 -5.90
C THR A 92 -1.60 -11.66 -5.00
N ARG A 93 -2.61 -11.03 -5.61
CA ARG A 93 -3.62 -10.28 -4.85
C ARG A 93 -4.39 -11.21 -3.93
N GLU A 94 -4.65 -12.42 -4.39
CA GLU A 94 -5.43 -13.45 -3.70
C GLU A 94 -4.72 -13.93 -2.42
N GLU A 95 -3.41 -14.22 -2.50
CA GLU A 95 -2.61 -14.57 -1.33
C GLU A 95 -2.57 -13.44 -0.31
N HIS A 96 -2.37 -12.20 -0.78
CA HIS A 96 -2.38 -11.03 0.09
C HIS A 96 -3.73 -10.82 0.77
N MET A 97 -4.84 -10.96 0.03
CA MET A 97 -6.20 -10.87 0.58
C MET A 97 -6.42 -11.93 1.65
N SER A 98 -6.06 -13.19 1.38
CA SER A 98 -6.22 -14.29 2.33
C SER A 98 -5.46 -14.01 3.63
N ALA A 99 -4.18 -13.62 3.55
CA ALA A 99 -3.39 -13.28 4.72
C ALA A 99 -3.97 -12.09 5.52
N ALA A 100 -4.47 -11.07 4.81
CA ALA A 100 -5.08 -9.91 5.43
C ALA A 100 -6.41 -10.25 6.13
N GLU A 101 -7.21 -11.15 5.55
CA GLU A 101 -8.46 -11.66 6.11
C GLU A 101 -8.20 -12.52 7.34
N ASP A 102 -7.23 -13.45 7.28
CA ASP A 102 -6.83 -14.27 8.43
C ASP A 102 -6.41 -13.38 9.63
N TRP A 103 -5.62 -12.33 9.37
CA TRP A 103 -5.25 -11.35 10.39
C TRP A 103 -6.46 -10.59 10.95
N LYS A 104 -7.42 -10.22 10.09
CA LYS A 104 -8.61 -9.46 10.48
C LYS A 104 -9.55 -10.27 11.35
N ASP A 105 -9.77 -11.52 10.96
CA ASP A 105 -10.75 -12.43 11.55
C ASP A 105 -10.21 -13.10 12.83
N SER A 106 -8.89 -13.00 13.06
CA SER A 106 -8.25 -13.34 14.33
C SER A 106 -8.92 -12.64 15.52
N THR A 107 -9.20 -13.42 16.56
CA THR A 107 -9.97 -13.01 17.73
C THR A 107 -9.09 -12.44 18.83
N THR A 108 -7.87 -12.96 18.98
CA THR A 108 -6.93 -12.54 20.01
C THR A 108 -5.80 -11.69 19.43
N ALA A 109 -5.17 -10.87 20.28
CA ALA A 109 -3.98 -10.12 19.90
C ALA A 109 -2.80 -11.03 19.60
N GLU A 110 -2.74 -12.21 20.24
CA GLU A 110 -1.70 -13.22 20.03
C GLU A 110 -1.83 -13.85 18.64
N GLU A 111 -3.04 -14.26 18.23
CA GLU A 111 -3.32 -14.77 16.88
C GLU A 111 -2.94 -13.75 15.80
N ARG A 112 -3.31 -12.47 16.00
CA ARG A 112 -2.93 -11.40 15.08
C ARG A 112 -1.44 -11.22 14.95
N GLU A 113 -0.71 -11.34 16.06
CA GLU A 113 0.74 -11.24 16.06
C GLU A 113 1.39 -12.45 15.36
N GLU A 114 0.81 -13.64 15.50
CA GLU A 114 1.25 -14.83 14.77
C GLU A 114 1.06 -14.67 13.26
N HIS A 115 -0.10 -14.23 12.80
CA HIS A 115 -0.35 -13.92 11.39
C HIS A 115 0.56 -12.81 10.87
N TRP A 116 0.77 -11.75 11.67
CA TRP A 116 1.68 -10.68 11.30
C TRP A 116 3.13 -11.15 11.13
N LYS A 117 3.61 -12.03 12.02
CA LYS A 117 4.95 -12.62 11.95
C LYS A 117 5.11 -13.58 10.78
N LYS A 118 4.04 -14.29 10.41
CA LYS A 118 4.05 -15.29 9.36
C LYS A 118 3.93 -14.67 7.97
N ASP A 119 2.95 -13.80 7.79
CA ASP A 119 2.53 -13.33 6.47
C ASP A 119 2.91 -11.87 6.21
N HIS A 120 3.37 -11.12 7.24
CA HIS A 120 3.83 -9.74 7.12
C HIS A 120 2.79 -8.76 6.55
N VAL A 121 1.52 -9.14 6.64
CA VAL A 121 0.37 -8.42 6.13
C VAL A 121 -0.67 -8.29 7.23
N ARG A 122 -1.35 -7.15 7.27
CA ARG A 122 -2.54 -6.89 8.08
C ARG A 122 -3.62 -6.26 7.23
N TRP A 123 -4.85 -6.26 7.74
CA TRP A 123 -5.98 -5.70 7.04
C TRP A 123 -5.83 -4.20 6.76
N SER A 124 -6.08 -3.81 5.51
CA SER A 124 -6.30 -2.42 5.08
C SER A 124 -7.70 -2.27 4.50
N GLU A 125 -8.39 -1.18 4.82
CA GLU A 125 -9.67 -0.86 4.19
C GLU A 125 -9.57 -0.75 2.66
N LEU A 126 -8.40 -0.45 2.10
CA LEU A 126 -8.18 -0.38 0.65
C LEU A 126 -8.48 -1.71 -0.06
N LEU A 127 -8.33 -2.84 0.64
CA LEU A 127 -8.59 -4.18 0.11
C LEU A 127 -10.07 -4.43 -0.21
N ARG A 128 -10.98 -3.61 0.34
CA ARG A 128 -12.42 -3.65 -0.01
C ARG A 128 -12.69 -3.18 -1.44
N LEU A 129 -11.78 -2.41 -2.04
CA LEU A 129 -11.92 -1.93 -3.41
C LEU A 129 -11.68 -3.10 -4.38
N PRO A 130 -12.66 -3.50 -5.20
CA PRO A 130 -12.60 -4.74 -5.98
C PRO A 130 -11.53 -4.70 -7.09
N TYR A 131 -11.16 -3.50 -7.53
CA TYR A 131 -10.15 -3.27 -8.56
C TYR A 131 -8.75 -3.01 -8.00
N TRP A 132 -8.61 -2.84 -6.68
CA TRP A 132 -7.36 -2.40 -6.07
C TRP A 132 -6.45 -3.60 -5.75
N ASP A 133 -5.19 -3.50 -6.13
CA ASP A 133 -4.19 -4.56 -6.00
C ASP A 133 -2.92 -4.03 -5.31
N PRO A 134 -2.63 -4.45 -4.05
CA PRO A 134 -1.47 -3.98 -3.30
C PRO A 134 -0.14 -4.32 -3.97
N THR A 135 -0.09 -5.36 -4.81
CA THR A 135 1.13 -5.78 -5.52
C THR A 135 1.47 -4.87 -6.71
N LYS A 136 0.49 -4.07 -7.16
CA LYS A 136 0.61 -3.21 -8.34
C LYS A 136 0.44 -1.72 -8.04
N PHE A 137 -0.31 -1.39 -7.00
CA PHE A 137 -0.78 -0.03 -6.74
C PHE A 137 -0.05 0.68 -5.60
N ILE A 138 1.11 0.16 -5.19
CA ILE A 138 2.02 0.83 -4.28
C ILE A 138 3.22 1.31 -5.10
N THR A 139 3.38 2.64 -5.18
CA THR A 139 4.47 3.24 -5.95
C THR A 139 5.63 3.60 -5.04
N VAL A 140 6.85 3.33 -5.50
CA VAL A 140 8.05 3.87 -4.85
C VAL A 140 8.12 5.36 -5.14
N ASP A 141 8.04 6.18 -4.10
CA ASP A 141 8.16 7.62 -4.25
C ASP A 141 9.59 7.99 -4.67
N SER A 142 9.75 8.18 -5.98
CA SER A 142 11.03 8.50 -6.61
C SER A 142 11.55 9.87 -6.18
N MET A 143 10.68 10.83 -5.85
CA MET A 143 11.14 12.14 -5.39
C MET A 143 11.81 12.00 -4.02
N HIS A 144 11.14 11.39 -3.05
CA HIS A 144 11.72 11.21 -1.71
C HIS A 144 12.94 10.28 -1.74
N GLY A 145 12.85 9.17 -2.48
CA GLY A 145 13.96 8.22 -2.62
C GLY A 145 15.20 8.85 -3.27
N PHE A 146 15.00 9.67 -4.31
CA PHE A 146 16.10 10.31 -5.03
C PHE A 146 16.68 11.50 -4.25
N TYR A 147 15.85 12.46 -3.83
CA TYR A 147 16.30 13.70 -3.19
C TYR A 147 16.84 13.51 -1.79
N LEU A 148 16.19 12.70 -0.95
CA LEU A 148 16.56 12.55 0.45
C LEU A 148 17.39 11.30 0.71
N GLY A 149 17.09 10.19 0.03
CA GLY A 149 17.83 8.94 0.22
C GLY A 149 19.14 8.90 -0.56
N LEU A 150 19.04 8.89 -1.88
CA LEU A 150 20.16 8.61 -2.76
C LEU A 150 21.14 9.77 -2.90
N PHE A 151 20.65 10.99 -3.14
CA PHE A 151 21.52 12.15 -3.30
C PHE A 151 22.30 12.48 -2.04
N GLN A 152 21.61 12.51 -0.89
CA GLN A 152 22.28 12.81 0.38
C GLN A 152 23.39 11.80 0.67
N ARG A 153 23.11 10.51 0.50
CA ARG A 153 24.11 9.44 0.66
C ARG A 153 25.24 9.52 -0.36
N HIS A 154 24.94 9.75 -1.64
CA HIS A 154 25.98 9.86 -2.66
C HIS A 154 26.90 11.05 -2.42
N ILE A 155 26.34 12.20 -2.08
CA ILE A 155 27.12 13.43 -1.87
C ILE A 155 27.93 13.34 -0.58
N ARG A 156 27.30 12.96 0.54
CA ARG A 156 27.96 12.97 1.87
C ARG A 156 28.78 11.73 2.15
N ASP A 157 28.26 10.54 1.87
CA ASP A 157 28.89 9.29 2.30
C ASP A 157 29.80 8.68 1.22
N ILE A 158 29.41 8.79 -0.06
CA ILE A 158 30.19 8.22 -1.17
C ILE A 158 31.22 9.22 -1.69
N TRP A 159 30.84 10.48 -1.89
CA TRP A 159 31.73 11.52 -2.41
C TRP A 159 32.44 12.33 -1.33
N GLY A 160 31.99 12.27 -0.06
CA GLY A 160 32.63 12.97 1.05
C GLY A 160 32.56 14.50 0.91
N MET A 161 31.51 15.01 0.25
CA MET A 161 31.29 16.45 0.11
C MET A 161 30.51 16.94 1.34
N ASP A 162 31.21 17.70 2.18
CA ASP A 162 30.65 18.41 3.35
C ASP A 162 29.89 19.69 2.94
#